data_AF-A0A3A4NJ80-F1
#
_entry.id   AF-A0A3A4NJ80-F1
#
_cell.length_a   1.000
_cell.length_b   1.000
_cell.length_c   1.000
_cell.angle_alpha   90.00
_cell.angle_beta   90.00
_cell.angle_gamma   90.00
#
_symmetry.space_group_name_H-M   'P 1'
#
loop_
_entity.id
_entity.type
_entity.pdbx_description
1 polymer ?
#
loop_
_entity_poly.entity_id
_entity_poly.type
_entity_poly.pdbx_seq_one_letter_code
_entity_poly.pdbx_strand_id
1 'polypeptide(L)'
;MLVTVASNQSPITKQSKKKVKIEVYDKNGTTFLKDDSVFVSASIDANFVWEKFEEIEIELFEVGNKFSEDPYNAHLVKHGPNSLLKLTYTYDKDDKKFKRKLNSEANP
;
A
#
# COMPACT_ATOMS: atom_id res chain seq x y z
N MET A 1 8.23 11.21 -12.67
CA MET A 1 7.06 11.02 -11.79
C MET A 1 7.54 10.31 -10.55
N LEU A 2 6.93 10.61 -9.40
CA LEU A 2 7.29 9.98 -8.14
C LEU A 2 6.04 9.26 -7.60
N VAL A 3 6.22 8.00 -7.20
CA VAL A 3 5.22 7.23 -6.45
C VAL A 3 5.64 7.25 -4.99
N THR A 4 4.75 7.72 -4.12
CA THR A 4 4.96 7.65 -2.68
C THR A 4 3.91 6.75 -2.07
N VAL A 5 4.36 5.70 -1.39
CA VAL A 5 3.54 4.88 -0.50
C VAL A 5 4.05 5.12 0.91
N ALA A 6 3.22 5.74 1.76
CA ALA A 6 3.63 6.13 3.10
C ALA A 6 2.57 5.77 4.14
N SER A 7 3.04 5.40 5.32
CA SER A 7 2.24 5.31 6.54
C SER A 7 2.75 6.33 7.56
N ASN A 8 1.86 7.20 8.06
CA ASN A 8 2.22 8.29 8.96
C ASN A 8 2.31 7.87 10.44
N GLN A 9 2.53 6.59 10.75
CA GLN A 9 2.54 6.10 12.13
C GLN A 9 3.92 5.58 12.51
N SER A 10 4.40 6.00 13.69
CA SER A 10 5.59 5.44 14.33
C SER A 10 5.50 3.90 14.38
N PRO A 11 6.64 3.18 14.35
CA PRO A 11 6.63 1.72 14.45
C PRO A 11 6.07 1.31 15.81
N ILE A 12 4.76 1.06 15.86
CA ILE A 12 4.08 0.49 17.01
C ILE A 12 4.38 -1.00 16.95
N THR A 13 4.98 -1.52 18.01
CA THR A 13 5.37 -2.93 18.13
C THR A 13 4.17 -3.88 18.05
N LYS A 14 2.94 -3.41 18.30
CA LYS A 14 1.70 -4.20 18.25
C LYS A 14 0.83 -3.84 17.04
N GLN A 15 -0.11 -4.73 16.69
CA GLN A 15 -1.14 -4.42 15.70
C GLN A 15 -1.88 -3.12 16.07
N SER A 16 -1.98 -2.22 15.10
CA SER A 16 -2.63 -0.94 15.26
C SER A 16 -3.37 -0.55 13.98
N LYS A 17 -4.34 0.35 14.12
CA LYS A 17 -5.02 0.95 12.96
C LYS A 17 -4.04 1.86 12.23
N LYS A 18 -3.64 1.51 11.01
CA LYS A 18 -2.74 2.27 10.15
C LYS A 18 -3.47 2.84 8.96
N LYS A 19 -3.12 4.08 8.60
CA LYS A 19 -3.54 4.71 7.34
C LYS A 19 -2.39 4.61 6.34
N VAL A 20 -2.69 4.08 5.16
CA VAL A 20 -1.79 4.03 4.00
C VAL A 20 -2.28 5.07 3.00
N LYS A 21 -1.36 5.89 2.53
CA LYS A 21 -1.62 6.85 1.45
C LYS A 21 -0.81 6.45 0.23
N ILE A 22 -1.49 6.42 -0.92
CA ILE A 22 -0.88 6.17 -2.22
C ILE A 22 -1.05 7.45 -3.03
N GLU A 23 0.07 8.08 -3.35
CA GLU A 23 0.09 9.35 -4.09
C GLU A 23 1.05 9.25 -5.28
N VAL A 24 0.59 9.72 -6.44
CA VAL A 24 1.41 9.87 -7.66
C VAL A 24 1.37 11.33 -8.08
N TYR A 25 2.52 11.93 -8.27
CA TYR A 25 2.65 13.32 -8.71
C TYR A 25 3.82 13.53 -9.68
N ASP A 26 3.74 14.58 -10.49
CA ASP A 26 4.89 15.04 -11.29
C ASP A 26 5.84 15.92 -10.47
N LYS A 27 6.93 16.34 -11.12
CA LYS A 27 7.93 17.24 -10.55
C LYS A 27 7.38 18.65 -10.21
N ASN A 28 6.22 19.01 -10.76
CA ASN A 28 5.58 20.31 -10.52
C ASN A 28 4.55 20.22 -9.39
N GLY A 29 4.35 19.04 -8.78
CA GLY A 29 3.34 18.81 -7.75
C GLY A 29 1.94 18.50 -8.29
N THR A 30 1.78 18.32 -9.60
CA THR A 30 0.50 17.90 -10.19
C THR A 30 0.20 16.49 -9.72
N THR A 31 -0.86 16.31 -8.93
CA THR A 31 -1.30 15.00 -8.47
C THR A 31 -2.01 14.25 -9.59
N PHE A 32 -1.64 13.00 -9.85
CA PHE A 32 -2.30 12.09 -10.78
C PHE A 32 -3.07 10.97 -10.07
N LEU A 33 -2.64 10.60 -8.86
CA LEU A 33 -3.31 9.63 -8.00
C LEU A 33 -3.31 10.12 -6.56
N LYS A 34 -4.44 9.95 -5.88
CA LYS A 34 -4.53 10.03 -4.43
C LYS A 34 -5.55 9.00 -3.96
N ASP A 35 -5.07 8.01 -3.22
CA ASP A 35 -5.91 6.97 -2.64
C ASP A 35 -5.49 6.73 -1.18
N ASP A 36 -6.48 6.46 -0.34
CA ASP A 36 -6.32 6.26 1.09
C ASP A 36 -6.92 4.89 1.45
N SER A 37 -6.17 4.08 2.19
CA SER A 37 -6.68 2.82 2.73
C SER A 37 -6.32 2.68 4.21
N VAL A 38 -7.12 1.91 4.94
CA VAL A 38 -6.97 1.74 6.39
C VAL A 38 -6.98 0.27 6.73
N PHE A 39 -5.99 -0.16 7.50
CA PHE A 39 -5.82 -1.55 7.94
C PHE A 39 -5.58 -1.62 9.44
N VAL A 40 -5.87 -2.77 10.05
CA VAL A 40 -5.37 -3.11 11.38
C VAL A 40 -4.25 -4.11 11.17
N SER A 41 -3.01 -3.70 11.44
CA SER A 41 -1.82 -4.51 11.17
C SER A 41 -0.63 -4.11 12.05
N ALA A 42 0.42 -4.94 12.10
CA ALA A 42 1.65 -4.72 12.84
C ALA A 42 2.54 -3.67 12.17
N SER A 43 3.05 -3.95 10.97
CA SER A 43 3.75 -3.00 10.09
C SER A 43 3.26 -3.20 8.66
N ILE A 44 3.17 -2.13 7.89
CA ILE A 44 2.77 -2.20 6.47
C ILE A 44 4.00 -1.91 5.65
N ASP A 45 4.21 -2.76 4.66
CA ASP A 45 5.18 -2.57 3.61
C ASP A 45 4.47 -2.70 2.25
N ALA A 46 5.11 -2.25 1.19
CA ALA A 46 4.51 -2.14 -0.13
C ALA A 46 5.48 -2.46 -1.25
N ASN A 47 5.02 -3.29 -2.18
CA ASN A 47 5.66 -3.49 -3.48
C ASN A 47 4.87 -2.71 -4.51
N PHE A 48 5.57 -2.14 -5.49
CA PHE A 48 4.90 -1.52 -6.64
C PHE A 48 5.62 -1.85 -7.94
N VAL A 49 4.84 -1.96 -9.00
CA VAL A 49 5.29 -2.19 -10.37
C VAL A 49 4.67 -1.12 -11.25
N TRP A 50 5.51 -0.39 -11.99
CA TRP A 50 5.09 0.64 -12.92
C TRP A 50 5.95 0.59 -14.19
N GLU A 51 5.71 -0.42 -15.01
CA GLU A 51 6.49 -0.66 -16.24
C GLU A 51 6.01 0.19 -17.43
N LYS A 52 4.71 0.52 -17.45
CA LYS A 52 4.07 1.32 -18.50
C LYS A 52 3.31 2.46 -17.85
N PHE A 53 3.34 3.64 -18.46
CA PHE A 53 2.73 4.83 -17.87
C PHE A 53 1.26 4.60 -17.50
N GLU A 54 0.53 3.86 -18.33
CA GLU A 54 -0.91 3.65 -18.24
C GLU A 54 -1.36 2.82 -17.04
N GLU A 55 -0.48 2.04 -16.41
CA GLU A 55 -0.88 1.07 -15.39
C GLU A 55 0.13 0.99 -14.24
N ILE A 56 -0.39 1.07 -13.01
CA ILE A 56 0.37 0.92 -11.78
C ILE A 56 -0.22 -0.24 -10.99
N GLU A 57 0.61 -1.21 -10.62
CA GLU A 57 0.25 -2.25 -9.66
C GLU A 57 0.92 -1.97 -8.31
N ILE A 58 0.16 -2.08 -7.23
CA ILE A 58 0.65 -1.94 -5.86
C ILE A 58 0.15 -3.13 -5.05
N GLU A 59 1.05 -3.80 -4.36
CA GLU A 59 0.71 -4.82 -3.36
C GLU A 59 1.10 -4.30 -1.98
N LEU A 60 0.12 -4.23 -1.09
CA LEU A 60 0.30 -3.93 0.32
C LEU A 60 0.36 -5.25 1.09
N PHE A 61 1.35 -5.38 1.96
CA PHE A 61 1.49 -6.55 2.81
C PHE A 61 1.89 -6.14 4.22
N GLU A 62 1.52 -7.00 5.17
CA GLU A 62 1.84 -6.87 6.56
C GLU A 62 3.14 -7.61 6.85
N VAL A 63 4.09 -6.91 7.46
CA VAL A 63 5.39 -7.45 7.86
C VAL A 63 5.51 -7.47 9.37
N GLY A 64 6.21 -8.48 9.89
CA GLY A 64 6.54 -8.58 11.30
C GLY A 64 7.71 -7.66 11.67
N ASN A 65 7.65 -7.07 12.86
CA ASN A 65 8.74 -6.30 13.44
C ASN A 65 9.59 -7.20 14.34
N LYS A 66 10.83 -7.49 13.91
CA LYS A 66 11.79 -8.32 14.67
C LYS A 66 12.21 -7.75 16.03
N PHE A 67 11.93 -6.48 16.27
CA PHE A 67 12.20 -5.82 17.56
C PHE A 67 10.99 -5.85 18.50
N SER A 68 9.87 -6.42 18.07
CA SER A 68 8.70 -6.62 18.93
C SER A 68 8.77 -7.96 19.64
N GLU A 69 8.36 -7.98 20.91
CA GLU A 69 8.28 -9.19 21.74
C GLU A 69 6.90 -9.88 21.68
N ASP A 70 5.94 -9.36 20.91
CA ASP A 70 4.60 -9.95 20.87
C ASP A 70 4.51 -11.19 19.96
N PRO A 71 3.64 -12.17 20.30
CA PRO A 71 3.52 -13.42 19.54
C PRO A 71 3.11 -13.24 18.08
N TYR A 72 2.35 -12.19 17.77
CA TYR A 72 1.84 -11.95 16.43
C TYR A 72 2.96 -11.48 15.49
N ASN A 73 3.80 -10.55 15.93
CA ASN A 73 4.99 -10.16 15.18
C ASN A 73 5.97 -11.33 15.03
N ALA A 74 6.17 -12.14 16.08
CA ALA A 74 7.01 -13.34 15.99
C ALA A 74 6.50 -14.34 14.93
N HIS A 75 5.18 -14.51 14.82
CA HIS A 75 4.56 -15.33 13.78
C HIS A 75 4.88 -14.78 12.37
N LEU A 76 4.66 -13.49 12.12
CA LEU A 76 4.96 -12.85 10.84
C LEU A 76 6.44 -12.93 10.46
N VAL A 77 7.35 -12.75 11.42
CA VAL A 77 8.81 -12.88 11.16
C VAL A 77 9.17 -14.31 10.78
N LYS A 78 8.55 -15.31 11.43
CA LYS A 78 8.84 -16.74 11.20
C LYS A 78 8.22 -17.28 9.91
N HIS A 79 6.98 -16.89 9.61
CA HIS A 79 6.18 -17.46 8.53
C HIS A 79 6.14 -16.58 7.27
N GLY A 80 6.66 -15.36 7.36
CA GLY A 80 6.66 -14.40 6.26
C GLY A 80 5.50 -13.42 6.32
N PRO A 81 5.49 -12.46 5.37
CA PRO A 81 4.48 -11.41 5.32
C PRO A 81 3.10 -11.94 4.95
N ASN A 82 2.06 -11.26 5.42
CA ASN A 82 0.68 -11.51 5.01
C ASN A 82 0.27 -10.50 3.93
N SER A 83 -0.24 -10.96 2.78
CA SER A 83 -0.79 -10.05 1.78
C SER A 83 -2.07 -9.39 2.32
N LEU A 84 -2.14 -8.05 2.23
CA LEU A 84 -3.28 -7.27 2.71
C LEU A 84 -4.19 -6.86 1.56
N LEU A 85 -3.61 -6.32 0.49
CA LEU A 85 -4.38 -5.77 -0.61
C LEU A 85 -3.55 -5.65 -1.88
N LYS A 86 -4.08 -6.14 -2.99
CA LYS A 86 -3.56 -5.87 -4.34
C LYS A 86 -4.40 -4.82 -5.04
N LEU A 87 -3.72 -3.81 -5.57
CA LEU A 87 -4.30 -2.63 -6.20
C LEU A 87 -3.77 -2.53 -7.62
N THR A 88 -4.68 -2.26 -8.56
CA THR A 88 -4.31 -1.89 -9.92
C THR A 88 -4.95 -0.55 -10.23
N TYR A 89 -4.17 0.37 -10.76
CA TYR A 89 -4.63 1.68 -11.19
C TYR A 89 -4.37 1.85 -12.68
N THR A 90 -5.35 2.40 -13.40
CA THR A 90 -5.22 2.69 -14.83
C THR A 90 -5.36 4.19 -15.07
N TYR A 91 -4.52 4.74 -15.95
CA TYR A 91 -4.58 6.14 -16.33
C TYR A 91 -5.82 6.42 -17.18
N ASP A 92 -6.70 7.27 -16.67
CA ASP A 92 -7.82 7.83 -17.40
C ASP A 92 -7.36 9.08 -18.15
N LYS A 93 -7.49 9.06 -19.49
CA LYS A 93 -7.04 10.15 -20.36
C LYS A 93 -7.96 11.37 -20.31
N ASP A 94 -9.23 11.17 -20.01
CA ASP A 94 -10.23 12.24 -19.98
C ASP A 94 -10.08 13.04 -18.68
N ASP A 95 -9.98 12.33 -17.57
CA ASP A 95 -9.81 12.95 -16.25
C ASP A 95 -8.35 13.30 -15.94
N LYS A 96 -7.41 12.78 -16.74
CA LYS A 96 -5.95 12.92 -16.53
C LYS A 96 -5.51 12.44 -15.14
N LYS A 97 -6.15 11.39 -14.62
CA LYS A 97 -5.88 10.79 -13.31
C LYS A 97 -5.79 9.28 -13.42
N PHE A 98 -5.05 8.66 -12.50
CA PHE A 98 -5.15 7.23 -12.28
C PHE A 98 -6.43 6.90 -11.50
N LYS A 99 -7.17 5.91 -12.00
CA LYS A 99 -8.37 5.38 -11.35
C LYS A 99 -8.13 3.95 -10.91
N ARG A 100 -8.61 3.62 -9.71
CA ARG A 100 -8.53 2.26 -9.20
C ARG A 100 -9.39 1.34 -10.06
N LYS A 101 -8.80 0.27 -10.55
CA LYS A 101 -9.54 -0.83 -11.18
C LYS A 101 -10.32 -1.54 -10.08
N LEU A 102 -11.63 -1.65 -10.26
CA LEU A 102 -12.45 -2.48 -9.38
C LEU A 102 -12.08 -3.94 -9.67
N ASN A 103 -11.21 -4.50 -8.84
CA ASN A 103 -10.96 -5.93 -8.87
C ASN A 103 -12.23 -6.60 -8.32
N SER A 104 -12.89 -7.43 -9.15
CA SER A 104 -14.12 -8.14 -8.82
C SER A 104 -13.96 -9.26 -7.78
N GLU A 105 -12.82 -9.35 -7.10
CA GLU A 105 -12.54 -10.39 -6.12
C GLU A 105 -11.84 -9.78 -4.90
N ALA A 106 -12.65 -9.30 -3.96
CA ALA A 106 -12.31 -9.39 -2.55
C ALA A 106 -13.08 -10.61 -2.03
N ASN A 107 -12.41 -11.76 -1.93
CA ASN A 107 -13.00 -12.90 -1.23
C ASN A 107 -13.19 -12.51 0.25
N PRO A 108 -14.36 -12.85 0.84
CA PRO A 108 -14.72 -12.53 2.22
C PRO A 108 -13.81 -13.20 3.26
#